data_AF-A0A2S6CP13-F1
#
_entry.id   AF-A0A2S6CP13-F1
#
_cell.length_a   1.000
_cell.length_b   1.000
_cell.length_c   1.000
_cell.angle_alpha   90.00
_cell.angle_beta   90.00
_cell.angle_gamma   90.00
#
_symmetry.space_group_name_H-M   'P 1'
#
loop_
_entity.id
_entity.type
_entity.pdbx_description
1 polymer ?
#
loop_
_entity_poly.entity_id
_entity_poly.type
_entity_poly.pdbx_seq_one_letter_code
_entity_poly.pdbx_strand_id
1 'polypeptide(L)'
;MKETLTFNIDKLKKDYFEYLDTTKFKENKKVWLSANEIKAMMDSTFKVSSSNLREFIEETFGIRMDIDMSHNRNQINSLIKQVTYTKKGKRTFLNLNEYIKLIKLDDFNSFIINNIEKDFKVKNRRKLEKELMYLQINRYKDTEQYKLDNMLELQSFAYYLAILDVLDEKLNYWYSQPFIHNTYVKTKNEHLNNLLDLINTHYENEKLSKYKFHSIEDIETTNPIQKIYFFLRDIQELENKKADHYK
;
A
#
# COMPACT_ATOMS: atom_id res chain seq x y z
N MET A 1 8.42 27.60 -0.81
CA MET A 1 7.90 26.85 -1.98
C MET A 1 6.42 26.58 -1.74
N LYS A 2 5.51 26.93 -2.67
CA LYS A 2 4.11 26.46 -2.59
C LYS A 2 4.17 24.95 -2.83
N GLU A 3 3.98 24.14 -1.80
CA GLU A 3 3.84 22.69 -1.94
C GLU A 3 2.64 22.42 -2.86
N THR A 4 2.88 21.93 -4.07
CA THR A 4 1.82 21.50 -4.98
C THR A 4 1.24 20.19 -4.45
N LEU A 5 0.26 20.30 -3.54
CA LEU A 5 -0.53 19.18 -3.08
C LEU A 5 -1.18 18.45 -4.25
N THR A 6 -1.33 17.14 -4.09
CA THR A 6 -1.91 16.23 -5.09
C THR A 6 -2.43 14.99 -4.37
N PHE A 7 -3.42 14.33 -4.95
CA PHE A 7 -3.90 13.02 -4.57
C PHE A 7 -3.09 11.88 -5.21
N ASN A 8 -2.08 12.19 -6.04
CA ASN A 8 -1.15 11.18 -6.56
C ASN A 8 -0.21 10.68 -5.45
N ILE A 9 -0.58 9.57 -4.80
CA ILE A 9 0.20 8.95 -3.72
C ILE A 9 1.61 8.57 -4.19
N ASP A 10 1.74 8.04 -5.41
CA ASP A 10 3.02 7.57 -5.93
C ASP A 10 4.00 8.74 -6.13
N LYS A 11 3.48 9.89 -6.60
CA LYS A 11 4.25 11.13 -6.69
C LYS A 11 4.65 11.64 -5.30
N LEU A 12 3.73 11.66 -4.34
CA LEU A 12 4.06 12.11 -2.98
C LEU A 12 5.17 11.25 -2.35
N LYS A 13 5.10 9.93 -2.48
CA LYS A 13 6.14 9.04 -1.96
C LYS A 13 7.50 9.22 -2.63
N LYS A 14 7.51 9.62 -3.90
CA LYS A 14 8.75 9.92 -4.64
C LYS A 14 9.34 11.26 -4.24
N ASP A 15 8.49 12.26 -4.05
CA ASP A 15 8.91 13.65 -3.83
C ASP A 15 9.27 13.94 -2.36
N TYR A 16 8.79 13.12 -1.41
CA TYR A 16 9.00 13.31 0.03
C TYR A 16 9.73 12.13 0.66
N PHE A 17 10.75 12.45 1.45
CA PHE A 17 11.57 11.48 2.16
C PHE A 17 10.89 11.07 3.47
N GLU A 18 10.72 9.77 3.69
CA GLU A 18 10.28 9.18 4.95
C GLU A 18 11.50 8.77 5.78
N TYR A 19 11.43 8.98 7.09
CA TYR A 19 12.49 8.62 8.03
C TYR A 19 11.91 8.22 9.38
N LEU A 20 12.65 7.38 10.10
CA LEU A 20 12.30 7.00 11.46
C LEU A 20 12.53 8.18 12.42
N ASP A 21 11.48 8.59 13.12
CA ASP A 21 11.63 9.57 14.20
C ASP A 21 12.23 8.88 15.44
N THR A 22 13.54 9.04 15.60
CA THR A 22 14.31 8.48 16.72
C THR A 22 13.84 8.98 18.10
N THR A 23 13.09 10.09 18.16
CA THR A 23 12.54 10.57 19.43
C THR A 23 11.34 9.73 19.88
N LYS A 24 10.44 9.37 18.96
CA LYS A 24 9.33 8.42 19.22
C LYS A 24 9.84 7.03 19.60
N PHE A 25 10.99 6.62 19.07
CA PHE A 25 11.65 5.36 19.44
C PHE A 25 12.13 5.38 20.89
N LYS A 26 12.73 6.49 21.36
CA LYS A 26 13.20 6.64 22.75
C LYS A 26 12.05 6.67 23.76
N GLU A 27 10.89 7.18 23.36
CA GLU A 27 9.68 7.17 24.18
C GLU A 27 9.07 5.76 24.28
N ASN A 28 9.25 4.93 23.25
CA ASN A 28 8.73 3.57 23.23
C ASN A 28 9.73 2.58 23.87
N LYS A 29 9.48 2.22 25.13
CA LYS A 29 10.36 1.34 25.93
C LYS A 29 10.38 -0.14 25.50
N LYS A 30 9.75 -0.51 24.38
CA LYS A 30 9.70 -1.89 23.89
C LYS A 30 10.96 -2.24 23.10
N VAL A 31 11.49 -3.44 23.34
CA VAL A 31 12.66 -3.98 22.63
C VAL A 31 12.31 -4.45 21.21
N TRP A 32 11.03 -4.81 20.98
CA TRP A 32 10.53 -5.27 19.68
C TRP A 32 9.26 -4.50 19.30
N LEU A 33 9.25 -3.98 18.07
CA LEU A 33 8.13 -3.26 17.49
C LEU A 33 7.58 -4.06 16.29
N SER A 34 6.26 -4.18 16.20
CA SER A 34 5.60 -4.72 15.01
C SER A 34 5.75 -3.77 13.83
N ALA A 35 5.60 -4.29 12.60
CA ALA A 35 5.64 -3.47 11.38
C ALA A 35 4.66 -2.28 11.41
N ASN A 36 3.48 -2.47 12.01
CA ASN A 36 2.50 -1.40 12.20
C ASN A 36 2.97 -0.32 13.19
N GLU A 37 3.66 -0.71 14.25
CA GLU A 37 4.24 0.22 15.23
C GLU A 37 5.40 1.01 14.62
N ILE A 38 6.26 0.37 13.83
CA ILE A 38 7.35 1.03 13.10
C ILE A 38 6.79 2.06 12.12
N LYS A 39 5.78 1.67 11.33
CA LYS A 39 5.10 2.56 10.37
C LYS A 39 4.43 3.75 11.04
N ALA A 40 3.96 3.60 12.28
CA ALA A 40 3.41 4.71 13.06
C ALA A 40 4.48 5.68 13.61
N MET A 41 5.74 5.24 13.69
CA MET A 41 6.89 6.06 14.10
C MET A 41 7.62 6.72 12.95
N MET A 42 7.34 6.32 11.71
CA MET A 42 7.86 6.99 10.52
C MET A 42 7.28 8.40 10.40
N ASP A 43 8.16 9.38 10.28
CA ASP A 43 7.82 10.74 9.87
C ASP A 43 8.28 10.97 8.43
N SER A 44 7.82 12.08 7.87
CA SER A 44 8.12 12.48 6.51
C SER A 44 8.49 13.95 6.48
N THR A 45 9.30 14.37 5.51
CA THR A 45 9.52 15.81 5.24
C THR A 45 8.25 16.51 4.78
N PHE A 46 7.24 15.77 4.33
CA PHE A 46 5.91 16.28 4.00
C PHE A 46 5.16 16.79 5.24
N LYS A 47 4.61 18.00 5.15
CA LYS A 47 3.79 18.56 6.21
C LYS A 47 2.73 19.50 5.67
N VAL A 48 1.51 19.02 5.55
CA VAL A 48 0.38 19.83 5.08
C VAL A 48 -0.50 20.27 6.24
N SER A 49 -0.88 21.55 6.27
CA SER A 49 -1.86 21.99 7.26
C SER A 49 -3.30 21.80 6.78
N SER A 50 -4.25 21.75 7.72
CA SER A 50 -5.68 21.69 7.38
C SER A 50 -6.16 22.87 6.52
N SER A 51 -5.50 24.03 6.59
CA SER A 51 -5.81 25.17 5.71
C SER A 51 -5.24 24.98 4.31
N ASN A 52 -4.03 24.42 4.16
CA ASN A 52 -3.46 24.13 2.85
C ASN A 52 -4.28 23.06 2.11
N LEU A 53 -4.77 22.07 2.85
CA LEU A 53 -5.67 21.07 2.29
C LEU A 53 -6.98 21.69 1.79
N ARG A 54 -7.58 22.59 2.57
CA ARG A 54 -8.81 23.31 2.17
C ARG A 54 -8.58 24.20 0.94
N GLU A 55 -7.49 24.97 0.93
CA GLU A 55 -7.09 25.78 -0.23
C GLU A 55 -6.91 24.89 -1.46
N PHE A 56 -6.21 23.76 -1.34
CA PHE A 56 -6.04 22.82 -2.45
C PHE A 56 -7.37 22.28 -2.96
N ILE A 57 -8.28 21.89 -2.05
CA ILE A 57 -9.59 21.35 -2.43
C ILE A 57 -10.42 22.42 -3.15
N GLU A 58 -10.43 23.64 -2.63
CA GLU A 58 -11.17 24.75 -3.22
C GLU A 58 -10.58 25.16 -4.59
N GLU A 59 -9.26 25.30 -4.70
CA GLU A 59 -8.58 25.66 -5.96
C GLU A 59 -8.73 24.57 -7.04
N THR A 60 -8.74 23.30 -6.65
CA THR A 60 -8.69 22.16 -7.57
C THR A 60 -10.09 21.66 -7.94
N PHE A 61 -10.97 21.54 -6.96
CA PHE A 61 -12.31 20.95 -7.11
C PHE A 61 -13.42 22.00 -7.10
N GLY A 62 -13.11 23.26 -6.79
CA GLY A 62 -14.12 24.33 -6.73
C GLY A 62 -15.09 24.21 -5.54
N ILE A 63 -14.80 23.33 -4.58
CA ILE A 63 -15.64 23.13 -3.38
C ILE A 63 -15.36 24.27 -2.41
N ARG A 64 -16.36 25.11 -2.14
CA ARG A 64 -16.19 26.28 -1.27
C ARG A 64 -16.00 25.88 0.18
N MET A 65 -15.03 26.51 0.85
CA MET A 65 -14.65 26.25 2.24
C MET A 65 -14.76 27.50 3.14
N ASP A 66 -15.44 28.54 2.65
CA ASP A 66 -15.63 29.83 3.31
C ASP A 66 -16.32 29.70 4.67
N ILE A 67 -16.13 30.71 5.53
CA ILE A 67 -16.73 30.76 6.87
C ILE A 67 -18.27 30.72 6.78
N ASP A 68 -18.84 31.34 5.74
CA ASP A 68 -20.29 31.38 5.49
C ASP A 68 -20.85 30.01 5.03
N MET A 69 -20.01 29.16 4.43
CA MET A 69 -20.31 27.78 4.03
C MET A 69 -19.66 26.79 5.01
N SER A 70 -19.95 26.98 6.31
CA SER A 70 -19.31 26.23 7.42
C SER A 70 -19.47 24.71 7.35
N HIS A 71 -20.44 24.19 6.58
CA HIS A 71 -20.72 22.76 6.49
C HIS A 71 -19.56 21.96 5.88
N ASN A 72 -19.09 22.33 4.69
CA ASN A 72 -17.99 21.63 3.99
C ASN A 72 -16.70 21.68 4.81
N ARG A 73 -16.41 22.86 5.38
CA ARG A 73 -15.26 23.06 6.26
C ARG A 73 -15.33 22.16 7.51
N ASN A 74 -16.50 22.03 8.11
CA ASN A 74 -16.72 21.19 9.29
C ASN A 74 -16.63 19.69 8.94
N GLN A 75 -17.16 19.28 7.78
CA GLN A 75 -17.01 17.91 7.27
C GLN A 75 -15.55 17.54 7.05
N ILE A 76 -14.77 18.39 6.36
CA ILE A 76 -13.32 18.18 6.20
C ILE A 76 -12.61 18.08 7.54
N ASN A 77 -12.93 18.96 8.50
CA ASN A 77 -12.32 18.88 9.83
C ASN A 77 -12.70 17.58 10.56
N SER A 78 -13.91 17.07 10.36
CA SER A 78 -14.34 15.76 10.90
C SER A 78 -13.52 14.62 10.30
N LEU A 79 -13.32 14.63 8.98
CA LEU A 79 -12.52 13.63 8.27
C LEU A 79 -11.05 13.66 8.71
N ILE A 80 -10.47 14.86 8.87
CA ILE A 80 -9.10 15.02 9.40
C ILE A 80 -8.96 14.41 10.80
N LYS A 81 -9.96 14.56 11.67
CA LYS A 81 -9.92 13.97 13.03
C LYS A 81 -9.91 12.45 13.04
N GLN A 82 -10.35 11.79 11.96
CA GLN A 82 -10.30 10.33 11.86
C GLN A 82 -8.86 9.82 11.66
N VAL A 83 -7.96 10.65 11.13
CA VAL A 83 -6.59 10.24 10.76
C VAL A 83 -5.49 10.88 11.62
N THR A 84 -5.80 11.97 12.33
CA THR A 84 -4.81 12.67 13.18
C THR A 84 -5.45 13.27 14.43
N TYR A 85 -4.63 13.49 15.45
CA TYR A 85 -5.06 14.15 16.69
C TYR A 85 -5.15 15.67 16.52
N THR A 86 -6.27 16.25 16.91
CA THR A 86 -6.50 17.70 16.79
C THR A 86 -6.59 18.38 18.16
N LYS A 87 -5.97 19.56 18.30
CA LYS A 87 -6.05 20.40 19.50
C LYS A 87 -6.89 21.65 19.23
N LYS A 88 -7.84 21.95 20.12
CA LYS A 88 -8.66 23.18 20.03
C LYS A 88 -7.76 24.42 20.00
N GLY A 89 -8.03 25.34 19.09
CA GLY A 89 -7.27 26.59 18.94
C GLY A 89 -5.89 26.45 18.30
N LYS A 90 -5.45 25.24 17.91
CA LYS A 90 -4.18 25.03 17.20
C LYS A 90 -4.42 24.55 15.77
N ARG A 91 -3.53 24.95 14.86
CA ARG A 91 -3.56 24.49 13.47
C ARG A 91 -3.15 23.01 13.42
N THR A 92 -4.01 22.18 12.86
CA THR A 92 -3.71 20.77 12.59
C THR A 92 -2.79 20.65 11.39
N PHE A 93 -1.77 19.79 11.52
CA PHE A 93 -0.88 19.39 10.45
C PHE A 93 -0.98 17.88 10.26
N LEU A 94 -0.94 17.46 9.00
CA LEU A 94 -0.90 16.07 8.58
C LEU A 94 0.51 15.79 8.05
N ASN A 95 1.13 14.71 8.51
CA ASN A 95 2.29 14.13 7.85
C ASN A 95 1.87 13.30 6.63
N LEU A 96 2.82 12.74 5.88
CA LEU A 96 2.54 12.00 4.64
C LEU A 96 1.61 10.82 4.88
N ASN A 97 1.87 10.05 5.94
CA ASN A 97 1.08 8.87 6.29
C ASN A 97 -0.36 9.23 6.66
N GLU A 98 -0.57 10.27 7.46
CA GLU A 98 -1.90 10.76 7.83
C GLU A 98 -2.65 11.32 6.62
N TYR A 99 -1.94 12.02 5.72
CA TYR A 99 -2.52 12.55 4.48
C TYR A 99 -2.93 11.45 3.50
N ILE A 100 -2.10 10.42 3.33
CA ILE A 100 -2.42 9.23 2.52
C ILE A 100 -3.64 8.50 3.11
N LYS A 101 -3.67 8.31 4.43
CA LYS A 101 -4.83 7.71 5.10
C LYS A 101 -6.11 8.49 4.81
N LEU A 102 -6.05 9.83 4.88
CA LEU A 102 -7.20 10.69 4.60
C LEU A 102 -7.74 10.50 3.18
N ILE A 103 -6.86 10.51 2.17
CA ILE A 103 -7.26 10.35 0.75
C ILE A 103 -7.88 8.97 0.50
N LYS A 104 -7.49 7.95 1.26
CA LYS A 104 -8.02 6.60 1.16
C LYS A 104 -9.35 6.37 1.89
N LEU A 105 -9.82 7.32 2.71
CA LEU A 105 -11.12 7.17 3.39
C LEU A 105 -12.27 7.24 2.39
N ASP A 106 -13.18 6.26 2.42
CA ASP A 106 -14.39 6.26 1.58
C ASP A 106 -15.25 7.52 1.80
N ASP A 107 -15.35 7.98 3.05
CA ASP A 107 -16.07 9.21 3.39
C ASP A 107 -15.42 10.46 2.78
N PHE A 108 -14.08 10.50 2.72
CA PHE A 108 -13.35 11.62 2.09
C PHE A 108 -13.55 11.61 0.57
N ASN A 109 -13.51 10.43 -0.05
CA ASN A 109 -13.82 10.27 -1.47
C ASN A 109 -15.23 10.76 -1.79
N SER A 110 -16.21 10.30 -1.01
CA SER A 110 -17.62 10.68 -1.15
C SER A 110 -17.82 12.18 -0.94
N PHE A 111 -17.13 12.77 0.03
CA PHE A 111 -17.14 14.21 0.26
C PHE A 111 -16.68 14.99 -0.99
N ILE A 112 -15.58 14.59 -1.63
CA ILE A 112 -15.08 15.26 -2.83
C ILE A 112 -16.09 15.14 -3.97
N ILE A 113 -16.56 13.93 -4.28
CA ILE A 113 -17.47 13.67 -5.41
C ILE A 113 -18.79 14.44 -5.25
N ASN A 114 -19.42 14.33 -4.07
CA ASN A 114 -20.75 14.89 -3.82
C ASN A 114 -20.78 16.43 -3.79
N ASN A 115 -19.65 17.07 -3.50
CA ASN A 115 -19.58 18.53 -3.39
C ASN A 115 -19.00 19.22 -4.64
N ILE A 116 -18.28 18.49 -5.50
CA ILE A 116 -17.89 19.01 -6.82
C ILE A 116 -19.14 19.46 -7.59
N GLU A 117 -20.17 18.61 -7.63
CA GLU A 117 -21.38 18.86 -8.42
C GLU A 117 -22.21 20.07 -7.95
N LYS A 118 -22.05 20.50 -6.69
CA LYS A 118 -22.91 21.53 -6.06
C LYS A 118 -22.37 22.96 -6.16
N ASP A 119 -21.04 23.14 -6.11
CA ASP A 119 -20.40 24.47 -5.94
C ASP A 119 -19.58 24.93 -7.17
N PHE A 120 -19.82 24.33 -8.34
CA PHE A 120 -18.92 24.31 -9.50
C PHE A 120 -18.42 25.70 -10.02
N LYS A 121 -17.23 26.12 -9.57
CA LYS A 121 -16.42 27.20 -10.20
C LYS A 121 -14.95 26.80 -10.30
N VAL A 122 -14.67 25.77 -11.09
CA VAL A 122 -13.31 25.23 -11.26
C VAL A 122 -12.51 26.07 -12.27
N LYS A 123 -11.35 26.59 -11.85
CA LYS A 123 -10.47 27.39 -12.73
C LYS A 123 -9.64 26.54 -13.70
N ASN A 124 -9.25 25.33 -13.30
CA ASN A 124 -8.39 24.44 -14.09
C ASN A 124 -8.97 23.03 -14.20
N ARG A 125 -9.72 22.79 -15.26
CA ARG A 125 -10.40 21.51 -15.51
C ARG A 125 -9.44 20.33 -15.68
N ARG A 126 -8.30 20.54 -16.35
CA ARG A 126 -7.29 19.49 -16.54
C ARG A 126 -6.67 19.05 -15.21
N LYS A 127 -6.46 19.98 -14.28
CA LYS A 127 -5.96 19.64 -12.93
C LYS A 127 -7.02 18.83 -12.18
N LEU A 128 -8.28 19.26 -12.19
CA LEU A 128 -9.39 18.53 -11.58
C LEU A 128 -9.48 17.08 -12.09
N GLU A 129 -9.47 16.88 -13.41
CA GLU A 129 -9.60 15.54 -14.02
C GLU A 129 -8.46 14.61 -13.60
N LYS A 130 -7.22 15.12 -13.55
CA LYS A 130 -6.07 14.35 -13.06
C LYS A 130 -6.22 13.96 -11.59
N GLU A 131 -6.62 14.91 -10.75
CA GLU A 131 -6.73 14.67 -9.31
C GLU A 131 -7.90 13.72 -8.98
N LEU A 132 -9.00 13.77 -9.73
CA LEU A 132 -10.07 12.77 -9.67
C LEU A 132 -9.59 11.39 -10.11
N MET A 133 -8.81 11.30 -11.19
CA MET A 133 -8.24 10.03 -11.64
C MET A 133 -7.33 9.42 -10.56
N TYR A 134 -6.48 10.22 -9.91
CA TYR A 134 -5.65 9.72 -8.82
C TYR A 134 -6.49 9.23 -7.63
N LEU A 135 -7.54 9.97 -7.27
CA LEU A 135 -8.47 9.57 -6.23
C LEU A 135 -9.12 8.21 -6.54
N GLN A 136 -9.57 8.01 -7.79
CA GLN A 136 -10.13 6.74 -8.26
C GLN A 136 -9.13 5.59 -8.26
N ILE A 137 -7.89 5.82 -8.75
CA ILE A 137 -6.82 4.82 -8.74
C ILE A 137 -6.51 4.38 -7.30
N ASN A 138 -6.43 5.32 -6.37
CA ASN A 138 -6.16 5.02 -4.97
C ASN A 138 -7.24 4.12 -4.37
N ARG A 139 -8.51 4.36 -4.71
CA ARG A 139 -9.64 3.52 -4.31
C ARG A 139 -9.59 2.15 -4.98
N TYR A 140 -9.34 2.10 -6.29
CA TYR A 140 -9.29 0.87 -7.07
C TYR A 140 -8.25 -0.11 -6.54
N LYS A 141 -7.04 0.36 -6.18
CA LYS A 141 -5.95 -0.46 -5.61
C LYS A 141 -6.37 -1.22 -4.34
N ASP A 142 -7.38 -0.75 -3.60
CA ASP A 142 -7.86 -1.40 -2.38
C ASP A 142 -9.10 -2.31 -2.62
N THR A 143 -9.60 -2.42 -3.86
CA THR A 143 -10.78 -3.24 -4.21
C THR A 143 -10.47 -4.73 -4.41
N GLU A 144 -11.48 -5.59 -4.26
CA GLU A 144 -11.40 -7.01 -4.66
C GLU A 144 -11.13 -7.17 -6.15
N GLN A 145 -11.69 -6.29 -6.99
CA GLN A 145 -11.47 -6.32 -8.44
C GLN A 145 -9.99 -6.14 -8.79
N TYR A 146 -9.28 -5.19 -8.18
CA TYR A 146 -7.84 -5.05 -8.40
C TYR A 146 -7.05 -6.29 -7.98
N LYS A 147 -7.47 -6.96 -6.90
CA LYS A 147 -6.84 -8.23 -6.49
C LYS A 147 -7.09 -9.30 -7.54
N LEU A 148 -8.31 -9.40 -8.07
CA LEU A 148 -8.68 -10.35 -9.14
C LEU A 148 -7.93 -10.06 -10.44
N ASP A 149 -7.86 -8.81 -10.87
CA ASP A 149 -7.17 -8.41 -12.11
C ASP A 149 -5.67 -8.73 -12.02
N ASN A 150 -5.04 -8.43 -10.88
CA ASN A 150 -3.65 -8.87 -10.63
C ASN A 150 -3.51 -10.39 -10.60
N MET A 151 -4.47 -11.12 -10.03
CA MET A 151 -4.45 -12.59 -10.03
C MET A 151 -4.52 -13.15 -11.45
N LEU A 152 -5.37 -12.59 -12.31
CA LEU A 152 -5.49 -12.98 -13.72
C LEU A 152 -4.20 -12.68 -14.51
N GLU A 153 -3.57 -11.54 -14.25
CA GLU A 153 -2.29 -11.18 -14.86
C GLU A 153 -1.18 -12.16 -14.45
N LEU A 154 -1.08 -12.49 -13.16
CA LEU A 154 -0.14 -13.49 -12.66
C LEU A 154 -0.41 -14.90 -13.20
N GLN A 155 -1.68 -15.29 -13.37
CA GLN A 155 -2.04 -16.56 -14.01
C GLN A 155 -1.63 -16.60 -15.49
N SER A 156 -1.79 -15.49 -16.21
CA SER A 156 -1.33 -15.35 -17.59
C SER A 156 0.18 -15.50 -17.70
N PHE A 157 0.95 -14.83 -16.82
CA PHE A 157 2.40 -15.02 -16.76
C PHE A 157 2.79 -16.45 -16.39
N ALA A 158 2.08 -17.07 -15.45
CA ALA A 158 2.33 -18.46 -15.07
C ALA A 158 2.11 -19.43 -16.24
N TYR A 159 1.07 -19.20 -17.04
CA TYR A 159 0.82 -19.97 -18.25
C TYR A 159 1.98 -19.88 -19.26
N TYR A 160 2.47 -18.67 -19.54
CA TYR A 160 3.60 -18.50 -20.46
C TYR A 160 4.90 -19.12 -19.93
N LEU A 161 5.14 -19.03 -18.63
CA LEU A 161 6.32 -19.62 -18.00
C LEU A 161 6.23 -21.16 -17.91
N ALA A 162 5.02 -21.73 -17.83
CA ALA A 162 4.81 -23.18 -17.84
C ALA A 162 5.20 -23.84 -19.16
N ILE A 163 5.27 -23.07 -20.26
CA ILE A 163 5.78 -23.54 -21.55
C ILE A 163 7.30 -23.85 -21.48
N LEU A 164 8.01 -23.30 -20.50
CA LEU A 164 9.43 -23.54 -20.28
C LEU A 164 9.59 -24.69 -19.27
N ASP A 165 9.70 -25.93 -19.76
CA ASP A 165 9.73 -27.18 -18.95
C ASP A 165 10.73 -27.18 -17.78
N VAL A 166 11.82 -26.40 -17.87
CA VAL A 166 12.90 -26.34 -16.87
C VAL A 166 12.43 -25.75 -15.52
N LEU A 167 11.36 -24.94 -15.53
CA LEU A 167 10.91 -24.26 -14.31
C LEU A 167 10.21 -25.22 -13.35
N ASP A 168 9.44 -26.18 -13.85
CA ASP A 168 8.66 -27.08 -13.01
C ASP A 168 9.54 -27.96 -12.10
N GLU A 169 10.63 -28.52 -12.65
CA GLU A 169 11.59 -29.33 -11.88
C GLU A 169 12.21 -28.55 -10.72
N LYS A 170 12.53 -27.26 -10.95
CA LYS A 170 13.09 -26.38 -9.91
C LYS A 170 12.07 -26.05 -8.83
N LEU A 171 10.82 -25.81 -9.23
CA LEU A 171 9.74 -25.55 -8.28
C LEU A 171 9.41 -26.77 -7.43
N ASN A 172 9.38 -27.97 -8.02
CA ASN A 172 9.24 -29.22 -7.26
C ASN A 172 10.34 -29.31 -6.21
N TYR A 173 11.59 -29.14 -6.62
CA TYR A 173 12.72 -29.18 -5.68
C TYR A 173 12.59 -28.16 -4.54
N TRP A 174 12.28 -26.90 -4.85
CA TRP A 174 12.19 -25.82 -3.84
C TRP A 174 11.00 -25.97 -2.90
N TYR A 175 9.81 -26.27 -3.41
CA TYR A 175 8.62 -26.44 -2.57
C TYR A 175 8.66 -27.73 -1.74
N SER A 176 9.46 -28.74 -2.12
CA SER A 176 9.66 -29.94 -1.32
C SER A 176 10.63 -29.75 -0.15
N GLN A 177 11.52 -28.74 -0.18
CA GLN A 177 12.51 -28.51 0.89
C GLN A 177 11.92 -28.41 2.30
N PRO A 178 10.81 -27.69 2.56
CA PRO A 178 10.19 -27.62 3.88
C PRO A 178 9.79 -29.00 4.45
N PHE A 179 9.45 -29.97 3.60
CA PHE A 179 9.02 -31.31 4.01
C PHE A 179 10.20 -32.26 4.27
N ILE A 180 11.39 -31.93 3.78
CA ILE A 180 12.58 -32.76 3.91
C ILE A 180 13.49 -32.11 4.96
N HIS A 181 13.42 -32.60 6.20
CA HIS A 181 14.22 -32.10 7.32
C HIS A 181 15.72 -31.96 6.94
N ASN A 182 16.34 -30.83 7.33
CA ASN A 182 17.77 -30.52 7.16
C ASN A 182 18.27 -30.35 5.71
N THR A 183 17.42 -30.00 4.74
CA THR A 183 17.85 -29.80 3.34
C THR A 183 18.05 -28.36 2.90
N TYR A 184 17.79 -27.37 3.75
CA TYR A 184 17.99 -25.96 3.37
C TYR A 184 19.47 -25.67 3.02
N VAL A 185 19.76 -25.59 1.72
CA VAL A 185 21.08 -25.22 1.19
C VAL A 185 21.03 -23.76 0.76
N LYS A 186 21.73 -22.88 1.49
CA LYS A 186 21.99 -21.51 1.02
C LYS A 186 22.78 -21.57 -0.27
N THR A 187 22.22 -20.96 -1.31
CA THR A 187 22.91 -20.78 -2.59
C THR A 187 23.79 -19.53 -2.56
N LYS A 188 24.65 -19.36 -3.57
CA LYS A 188 25.40 -18.10 -3.73
C LYS A 188 24.50 -16.91 -4.13
N ASN A 189 23.26 -17.16 -4.52
CA ASN A 189 22.32 -16.12 -4.96
C ASN A 189 21.45 -15.68 -3.78
N GLU A 190 21.72 -14.48 -3.28
CA GLU A 190 21.00 -13.88 -2.15
C GLU A 190 19.51 -13.63 -2.44
N HIS A 191 19.15 -13.29 -3.68
CA HIS A 191 17.75 -13.11 -4.07
C HIS A 191 16.98 -14.43 -4.00
N LEU A 192 17.60 -15.52 -4.44
CA LEU A 192 17.03 -16.85 -4.35
C LEU A 192 16.89 -17.30 -2.89
N ASN A 193 17.92 -17.08 -2.06
CA ASN A 193 17.84 -17.45 -0.64
C ASN A 193 16.71 -16.71 0.09
N ASN A 194 16.54 -15.40 -0.16
CA ASN A 194 15.44 -14.61 0.40
C ASN A 194 14.06 -15.14 -0.02
N LEU A 195 13.93 -15.63 -1.26
CA LEU A 195 12.70 -16.23 -1.76
C LEU A 195 12.44 -17.60 -1.11
N LEU A 196 13.46 -18.43 -0.95
CA LEU A 196 13.36 -19.72 -0.27
C LEU A 196 13.03 -19.56 1.22
N ASP A 197 13.58 -18.55 1.88
CA ASP A 197 13.24 -18.22 3.27
C ASP A 197 11.77 -17.83 3.41
N LEU A 198 11.24 -17.05 2.47
CA LEU A 198 9.82 -16.71 2.42
C LEU A 198 8.95 -17.97 2.24
N ILE A 199 9.30 -18.83 1.27
CA ILE A 199 8.62 -20.11 1.02
C ILE A 199 8.58 -20.94 2.30
N ASN A 200 9.72 -21.13 2.97
CA ASN A 200 9.81 -21.89 4.22
C ASN A 200 8.95 -21.27 5.33
N THR A 201 8.95 -19.95 5.46
CA THR A 201 8.16 -19.22 6.47
C THR A 201 6.65 -19.44 6.30
N HIS A 202 6.17 -19.67 5.07
CA HIS A 202 4.77 -20.04 4.84
C HIS A 202 4.43 -21.35 5.55
N TYR A 203 5.31 -22.34 5.59
CA TYR A 203 5.04 -23.64 6.22
C TYR A 203 5.10 -23.60 7.75
N GLU A 204 5.83 -22.64 8.33
CA GLU A 204 5.91 -22.45 9.79
C GLU A 204 4.74 -21.64 10.38
N ASN A 205 4.07 -20.79 9.58
CA ASN A 205 2.98 -19.93 10.06
C ASN A 205 1.58 -20.46 9.75
N GLU A 206 0.87 -21.01 10.73
CA GLU A 206 -0.53 -21.49 10.59
C GLU A 206 -1.52 -20.41 10.09
N LYS A 207 -1.22 -19.11 10.30
CA LYS A 207 -2.14 -18.00 10.00
C LYS A 207 -2.05 -17.44 8.57
N LEU A 208 -1.01 -17.75 7.79
CA LEU A 208 -0.61 -16.84 6.69
C LEU A 208 -0.71 -17.32 5.24
N SER A 209 -1.18 -18.52 4.88
CA SER A 209 -1.52 -18.73 3.47
C SER A 209 -2.61 -19.77 3.22
N LYS A 210 -3.61 -19.36 2.43
CA LYS A 210 -4.56 -20.21 1.72
C LYS A 210 -3.90 -21.04 0.59
N TYR A 211 -2.60 -20.87 0.38
CA TYR A 211 -1.83 -21.41 -0.74
C TYR A 211 -0.58 -22.11 -0.19
N LYS A 212 -0.78 -23.26 0.47
CA LYS A 212 0.31 -24.14 0.89
C LYS A 212 0.09 -25.50 0.27
N PHE A 213 1.18 -26.15 -0.10
CA PHE A 213 1.16 -27.58 -0.33
C PHE A 213 1.09 -28.32 1.01
N HIS A 214 0.58 -29.54 1.02
CA HIS A 214 0.41 -30.33 2.24
C HIS A 214 1.39 -31.50 2.31
N SER A 215 2.00 -31.88 1.19
CA SER A 215 2.98 -32.94 1.09
C SER A 215 3.84 -32.77 -0.17
N ILE A 216 4.91 -33.57 -0.28
CA ILE A 216 5.70 -33.68 -1.51
C ILE A 216 4.83 -34.21 -2.67
N GLU A 217 3.96 -35.18 -2.39
CA GLU A 217 3.03 -35.74 -3.37
C GLU A 217 2.05 -34.67 -3.90
N ASP A 218 1.56 -33.77 -3.04
CA ASP A 218 0.72 -32.63 -3.43
C ASP A 218 1.46 -31.69 -4.40
N ILE A 219 2.77 -31.47 -4.19
CA ILE A 219 3.61 -30.65 -5.07
C ILE A 219 3.80 -31.31 -6.42
N GLU A 220 4.18 -32.59 -6.43
CA GLU A 220 4.48 -33.35 -7.64
C GLU A 220 3.24 -33.55 -8.53
N THR A 221 2.07 -33.71 -7.91
CA THR A 221 0.79 -33.92 -8.61
C THR A 221 0.07 -32.62 -8.98
N THR A 222 0.46 -31.48 -8.39
CA THR A 222 -0.10 -30.17 -8.76
C THR A 222 0.27 -29.78 -10.18
N ASN A 223 -0.67 -29.16 -10.90
CA ASN A 223 -0.44 -28.65 -12.24
C ASN A 223 0.75 -27.64 -12.27
N PRO A 224 1.71 -27.76 -13.21
CA PRO A 224 2.83 -26.82 -13.38
C PRO A 224 2.41 -25.34 -13.42
N ILE A 225 1.31 -25.01 -14.08
CA ILE A 225 0.78 -23.63 -14.14
C ILE A 225 0.41 -23.13 -12.73
N GLN A 226 -0.18 -23.99 -11.91
CA GLN A 226 -0.59 -23.64 -10.56
C GLN A 226 0.63 -23.49 -9.63
N LYS A 227 1.64 -24.36 -9.78
CA LYS A 227 2.94 -24.22 -9.09
C LYS A 227 3.62 -22.89 -9.43
N ILE A 228 3.69 -22.55 -10.72
CA ILE A 228 4.30 -21.30 -11.17
C ILE A 228 3.49 -20.09 -10.70
N TYR A 229 2.16 -20.18 -10.68
CA TYR A 229 1.32 -19.13 -10.14
C TYR A 229 1.62 -18.87 -8.65
N PHE A 230 1.77 -19.92 -7.83
CA PHE A 230 2.18 -19.75 -6.43
C PHE A 230 3.58 -19.15 -6.32
N PHE A 231 4.51 -19.55 -7.17
CA PHE A 231 5.85 -18.98 -7.21
C PHE A 231 5.87 -17.48 -7.53
N LEU A 232 5.08 -17.04 -8.52
CA LEU A 232 4.96 -15.62 -8.85
C LEU A 232 4.32 -14.81 -7.71
N ARG A 233 3.40 -15.43 -6.95
CA ARG A 233 2.80 -14.82 -5.76
C ARG A 233 3.81 -14.67 -4.64
N ASP A 234 4.68 -15.66 -4.41
CA ASP A 234 5.76 -15.58 -3.43
C ASP A 234 6.76 -14.47 -3.80
N ILE A 235 7.12 -14.33 -5.08
CA ILE A 235 7.94 -13.22 -5.57
C ILE A 235 7.27 -11.88 -5.28
N GLN A 236 5.98 -11.74 -5.61
CA GLN A 236 5.23 -10.51 -5.36
C GLN A 236 5.16 -10.18 -3.86
N GLU A 237 4.97 -11.17 -3.00
CA GLU A 237 4.97 -10.98 -1.55
C GLU A 237 6.37 -10.57 -1.04
N LEU A 238 7.44 -11.17 -1.58
CA LEU A 238 8.81 -10.78 -1.26
C LEU A 238 9.07 -9.32 -1.67
N GLU A 239 8.65 -8.91 -2.86
CA GLU A 239 8.80 -7.54 -3.34
C GLU A 239 7.97 -6.56 -2.52
N ASN A 240 6.74 -6.91 -2.13
CA ASN A 240 5.93 -6.09 -1.24
C ASN A 240 6.56 -5.96 0.15
N LYS A 241 7.07 -7.05 0.72
CA LYS A 241 7.81 -7.03 2.00
C LYS A 241 9.07 -6.19 1.90
N LYS A 242 9.84 -6.32 0.82
CA LYS A 242 11.01 -5.46 0.56
C LYS A 242 10.61 -4.01 0.41
N ALA A 243 9.57 -3.72 -0.35
CA ALA A 243 9.04 -2.37 -0.50
C ALA A 243 8.47 -1.82 0.81
N ASP A 244 8.12 -2.65 1.79
CA ASP A 244 7.72 -2.24 3.14
C ASP A 244 8.89 -2.23 4.14
N HIS A 245 10.03 -2.87 3.83
CA HIS A 245 11.28 -2.81 4.59
C HIS A 245 12.22 -1.68 4.13
N TYR A 246 12.08 -1.23 2.88
CA TYR A 246 12.73 -0.03 2.32
C TYR A 246 11.84 1.22 2.39
N LYS A 247 10.66 1.11 3.02
CA LYS A 247 9.91 2.23 3.58
C LYS A 247 10.27 2.31 5.06
#